data_AF-A0A401QGD7-F1
#
_entry.id   AF-A0A401QGD7-F1
#
_cell.length_a   1.000
_cell.length_b   1.000
_cell.length_c   1.000
_cell.angle_alpha   90.00
_cell.angle_beta   90.00
_cell.angle_gamma   90.00
#
_symmetry.space_group_name_H-M   'P 1'
#
loop_
_entity.id
_entity.type
_entity.pdbx_description
1 polymer ?
#
loop_
_entity_poly.entity_id
_entity_poly.type
_entity_poly.pdbx_seq_one_letter_code
_entity_poly.pdbx_strand_id
1 'polypeptide(L)'
;MCKNTLTLPRMHQNTLMLPRMRQNTLTLPRMHQNTLTLPRMRQNTLTLPRMHQNTLTLPRMRQNTLTLPRMCKNTLTLPRMCKNTLTLPRMRQTTLTLPRMHQNTLTLPSMCKNTLTLPRMRQNTLALPRMRQNTLALPRMRQDTLALPHMCKNTLALLRMCKNTLTLPRM
;
A
#
# COMPACT_ATOMS: atom_id res chain seq x y z
N MET A 1 16.22 24.49 -5.64
CA MET A 1 15.19 23.76 -4.89
C MET A 1 15.86 22.66 -4.08
N CYS A 2 15.95 22.81 -2.76
CA CYS A 2 16.68 21.90 -1.89
C CYS A 2 15.93 20.56 -1.81
N LYS A 3 16.39 19.55 -2.54
CA LYS A 3 15.97 18.16 -2.35
C LYS A 3 16.57 17.70 -1.03
N ASN A 4 15.78 17.68 0.04
CA ASN A 4 16.23 17.12 1.31
C ASN A 4 16.10 15.61 1.26
N THR A 5 17.25 14.93 1.28
CA THR A 5 17.34 13.49 1.46
C THR A 5 17.52 13.21 2.95
N LEU A 6 16.60 12.45 3.54
CA LEU A 6 16.74 11.98 4.91
C LEU A 6 16.99 10.46 4.90
N THR A 7 18.08 10.05 5.54
CA THR A 7 18.44 8.66 5.80
C THR A 7 18.58 8.45 7.30
N LEU A 8 17.85 7.47 7.84
CA LEU A 8 17.91 7.12 9.26
C LEU A 8 18.76 5.85 9.47
N PRO A 9 19.32 5.63 10.68
CA PRO A 9 20.02 4.40 11.05
C PRO A 9 19.03 3.27 11.40
N ARG A 10 19.48 2.01 11.30
CA ARG A 10 18.65 0.81 11.58
C ARG A 10 17.92 0.95 12.92
N MET A 11 16.60 0.70 12.91
CA MET A 11 15.75 0.92 14.07
C MET A 11 15.19 -0.40 14.61
N HIS A 12 15.29 -0.58 15.92
CA HIS A 12 14.76 -1.71 16.66
C HIS A 12 13.93 -1.19 17.83
N GLN A 13 12.68 -1.64 17.96
CA GLN A 13 11.79 -1.30 19.10
C GLN A 13 11.54 0.21 19.30
N ASN A 14 11.39 0.94 18.19
CA ASN A 14 11.23 2.39 18.19
C ASN A 14 9.84 2.84 17.79
N THR A 15 9.43 4.00 18.32
CA THR A 15 8.35 4.82 17.75
C THR A 15 8.97 6.02 17.05
N LEU A 16 8.65 6.22 15.77
CA LEU A 16 9.15 7.35 14.99
C LEU A 16 7.98 8.18 14.44
N MET A 17 8.07 9.50 14.64
CA MET A 17 7.19 10.49 14.03
C MET A 17 8.05 11.51 13.26
N LEU A 18 7.75 11.70 11.98
CA LEU A 18 8.49 12.63 11.12
C LEU A 18 7.73 13.96 10.96
N PRO A 19 8.43 15.07 10.64
CA PRO A 19 7.82 16.37 10.36
C PRO A 19 7.34 16.49 8.91
N ARG A 20 6.34 17.35 8.66
CA ARG A 20 5.68 17.50 7.35
C ARG A 20 6.70 17.64 6.21
N MET A 21 6.59 16.75 5.22
CA MET A 21 7.53 16.70 4.10
C MET A 21 6.90 17.22 2.80
N ARG A 22 7.63 18.07 2.07
CA ARG A 22 7.28 18.53 0.72
C ARG A 22 8.52 18.43 -0.17
N GLN A 23 8.38 17.84 -1.35
CA GLN A 23 9.46 17.73 -2.34
C GLN A 23 10.71 16.98 -1.83
N ASN A 24 10.50 15.96 -0.98
CA ASN A 24 11.57 15.20 -0.34
C ASN A 24 11.69 13.78 -0.90
N THR A 25 12.91 13.24 -0.78
CA THR A 25 13.17 11.81 -0.87
C THR A 25 13.44 11.28 0.54
N LEU A 26 12.64 10.31 0.98
CA LEU A 26 12.84 9.65 2.27
C LEU A 26 13.17 8.19 2.05
N THR A 27 14.31 7.75 2.59
CA THR A 27 14.70 6.34 2.62
C THR A 27 14.84 5.90 4.06
N LEU A 28 14.03 4.92 4.47
CA LEU A 28 14.11 4.36 5.80
C LEU A 28 15.01 3.11 5.84
N PRO A 29 15.64 2.80 6.98
CA PRO A 29 16.48 1.64 7.20
C PRO A 29 15.69 0.46 7.78
N ARG A 30 16.20 -0.78 7.65
CA ARG A 30 15.49 -2.00 8.13
C ARG A 30 14.86 -1.78 9.51
N MET A 31 13.59 -2.16 9.63
CA MET A 31 12.77 -1.91 10.81
C MET A 31 12.26 -3.21 11.40
N HIS A 32 12.43 -3.39 12.71
CA HIS A 32 11.94 -4.54 13.45
C HIS A 32 11.22 -4.10 14.72
N GLN A 33 9.97 -4.51 14.89
CA GLN A 33 9.14 -4.16 16.07
C GLN A 33 8.96 -2.65 16.28
N ASN A 34 8.74 -1.91 15.20
CA ASN A 34 8.60 -0.45 15.22
C ASN A 34 7.16 0.00 14.93
N THR A 35 6.81 1.16 15.51
CA THR A 35 5.66 1.94 15.10
C THR A 35 6.13 3.19 14.36
N LEU A 36 5.64 3.39 13.14
CA LEU A 36 6.02 4.53 12.30
C LEU A 36 4.78 5.31 11.89
N THR A 37 4.78 6.60 12.20
CA THR A 37 3.74 7.54 11.75
C THR A 37 4.37 8.61 10.89
N LEU A 38 3.98 8.65 9.61
CA LEU A 38 4.43 9.72 8.71
C LEU A 38 3.47 10.92 8.74
N PRO A 39 3.96 12.13 8.42
CA PRO A 39 3.19 13.38 8.33
C PRO A 39 2.80 13.72 6.88
N ARG A 40 1.78 14.55 6.66
CA ARG A 40 1.20 14.82 5.32
C ARG A 40 2.30 15.02 4.25
N MET A 41 2.27 14.19 3.22
CA MET A 41 3.28 14.16 2.16
C MET A 41 2.74 14.73 0.84
N ARG A 42 3.51 15.60 0.20
CA ARG A 42 3.20 16.15 -1.13
C ARG A 42 4.45 16.15 -2.01
N GLN A 43 4.33 15.57 -3.21
CA GLN A 43 5.43 15.52 -4.19
C GLN A 43 6.69 14.82 -3.66
N ASN A 44 6.52 13.71 -2.96
CA ASN A 44 7.61 12.98 -2.32
C ASN A 44 7.81 11.59 -2.93
N THR A 45 9.06 11.13 -2.88
CA THR A 45 9.41 9.72 -3.08
C THR A 45 9.74 9.10 -1.74
N LEU A 46 9.10 7.98 -1.42
CA LEU A 46 9.32 7.26 -0.17
C LEU A 46 9.70 5.81 -0.47
N THR A 47 10.88 5.43 -0.02
CA THR A 47 11.38 4.06 -0.08
C THR A 47 11.49 3.52 1.33
N LEU A 48 10.66 2.52 1.63
CA LEU A 48 10.73 1.80 2.89
C LEU A 48 11.72 0.63 2.78
N PRO A 49 12.16 0.04 3.89
CA PRO A 49 13.08 -1.09 3.95
C PRO A 49 12.33 -2.36 4.37
N ARG A 50 13.01 -3.50 4.45
CA ARG A 50 12.35 -4.73 4.96
C ARG A 50 11.78 -4.45 6.34
N MET A 51 10.53 -4.87 6.55
CA MET A 51 9.78 -4.61 7.77
C MET A 51 9.27 -5.91 8.38
N HIS A 52 9.52 -6.11 9.68
CA HIS A 52 9.05 -7.27 10.43
C HIS A 52 8.37 -6.81 11.73
N GLN A 53 7.14 -7.25 11.97
CA GLN A 53 6.37 -6.92 13.18
C GLN A 53 6.18 -5.41 13.39
N ASN A 54 5.88 -4.67 12.32
CA ASN A 54 5.73 -3.21 12.37
C ASN A 54 4.30 -2.76 12.15
N THR A 55 3.97 -1.61 12.76
CA THR A 55 2.77 -0.84 12.45
C THR A 55 3.19 0.43 11.71
N LEU A 56 2.61 0.65 10.52
CA LEU A 56 2.86 1.84 9.72
C LEU A 56 1.56 2.59 9.45
N THR A 57 1.52 3.85 9.89
CA THR A 57 0.43 4.78 9.62
C THR A 57 0.93 5.89 8.70
N LEU A 58 0.36 5.93 7.50
CA LEU A 58 0.61 6.99 6.55
C LEU A 58 -0.47 8.09 6.70
N PRO A 59 -0.15 9.35 6.36
CA PRO A 59 -1.01 10.54 6.34
C PRO A 59 -1.42 10.88 4.89
N ARG A 60 -2.31 11.83 4.67
CA ARG A 60 -2.81 12.16 3.30
C ARG A 60 -1.65 12.34 2.31
N MET A 61 -1.69 11.61 1.20
CA MET A 61 -0.64 11.60 0.16
C MET A 61 -1.16 12.16 -1.17
N ARG A 62 -0.40 13.08 -1.78
CA ARG A 62 -0.73 13.66 -3.09
C ARG A 62 0.52 13.72 -3.98
N GLN A 63 0.43 13.18 -5.19
CA GLN A 63 1.52 13.19 -6.17
C GLN A 63 2.80 12.52 -5.64
N ASN A 64 2.66 11.36 -5.01
CA ASN A 64 3.78 10.66 -4.40
C ASN A 64 4.03 9.30 -5.05
N THR A 65 5.30 8.88 -5.00
CA THR A 65 5.70 7.50 -5.31
C THR A 65 6.09 6.81 -4.01
N LEU A 66 5.54 5.63 -3.77
CA LEU A 66 5.80 4.84 -2.58
C LEU A 66 6.22 3.42 -2.96
N THR A 67 7.41 3.03 -2.52
CA THR A 67 7.97 1.70 -2.72
C THR A 67 8.19 1.04 -1.36
N LEU A 68 7.52 -0.09 -1.13
CA LEU A 68 7.75 -0.93 0.03
C LEU A 68 8.48 -2.21 -0.38
N PRO A 69 9.44 -2.69 0.42
CA PRO A 69 10.09 -3.99 0.27
C PRO A 69 9.57 -4.96 1.34
N ARG A 70 9.93 -6.25 1.21
CA ARG A 70 9.26 -7.39 1.87
C ARG A 70 8.72 -7.09 3.28
N MET A 71 7.45 -7.44 3.48
CA MET A 71 6.73 -7.22 4.73
C MET A 71 6.24 -8.55 5.32
N CYS A 72 6.48 -8.75 6.61
CA CYS A 72 6.07 -9.93 7.36
C CYS A 72 5.43 -9.50 8.68
N LYS A 73 4.20 -9.98 8.98
CA LYS A 73 3.50 -9.71 10.25
C LYS A 73 3.31 -8.21 10.52
N ASN A 74 2.85 -7.45 9.52
CA ASN A 74 2.73 -6.00 9.62
C ASN A 74 1.29 -5.53 9.47
N THR A 75 0.99 -4.38 10.07
CA THR A 75 -0.23 -3.61 9.84
C THR A 75 0.11 -2.33 9.10
N LEU A 76 -0.54 -2.09 7.97
CA LEU A 76 -0.35 -0.89 7.16
C LEU A 76 -1.70 -0.17 6.98
N THR A 77 -1.76 1.05 7.49
CA THR A 77 -2.90 1.95 7.33
C THR A 77 -2.47 3.13 6.47
N LEU A 78 -3.02 3.19 5.27
CA LEU A 78 -2.92 4.35 4.40
C LEU A 78 -4.15 5.26 4.63
N PRO A 79 -4.07 6.56 4.33
CA PRO A 79 -5.21 7.46 4.29
C PRO A 79 -5.49 7.87 2.85
N ARG A 80 -6.34 8.88 2.63
CA ARG A 80 -6.73 9.31 1.28
C ARG A 80 -5.51 9.53 0.37
N MET A 81 -5.55 8.92 -0.82
CA MET A 81 -4.50 8.98 -1.83
C MET A 81 -5.02 9.56 -3.14
N CYS A 82 -4.30 10.51 -3.71
CA CYS A 82 -4.64 11.12 -5.00
C CYS A 82 -3.41 11.24 -5.90
N LYS A 83 -3.49 10.69 -7.12
CA LYS A 83 -2.41 10.75 -8.12
C LYS A 83 -1.10 10.15 -7.63
N ASN A 84 -1.16 8.95 -7.04
CA ASN A 84 -0.02 8.26 -6.47
C ASN A 84 0.26 6.94 -7.19
N THR A 85 1.52 6.54 -7.18
CA THR A 85 1.96 5.20 -7.56
C THR A 85 2.41 4.47 -6.30
N LEU A 86 1.84 3.28 -6.07
CA LEU A 86 2.19 2.43 -4.95
C LEU A 86 2.64 1.06 -5.45
N THR A 87 3.89 0.74 -5.16
CA THR A 87 4.47 -0.58 -5.43
C THR A 87 4.71 -1.29 -4.12
N LEU A 88 3.91 -2.32 -3.88
CA LEU A 88 4.07 -3.21 -2.75
C LEU A 88 4.94 -4.42 -3.16
N PRO A 89 5.58 -5.11 -2.21
CA PRO A 89 6.42 -6.28 -2.45
C PRO A 89 5.69 -7.54 -2.00
N ARG A 90 6.41 -8.68 -1.92
CA ARG A 90 5.85 -9.88 -1.30
C ARG A 90 5.40 -9.59 0.14
N MET A 91 4.16 -9.94 0.45
CA MET A 91 3.53 -9.70 1.75
C MET A 91 3.07 -11.02 2.37
N ARG A 92 3.39 -11.23 3.65
CA ARG A 92 2.94 -12.40 4.42
C ARG A 92 2.36 -11.98 5.76
N GLN A 93 1.17 -12.50 6.09
CA GLN A 93 0.50 -12.22 7.38
C GLN A 93 0.35 -10.71 7.62
N THR A 94 -0.11 -9.99 6.62
CA THR A 94 -0.24 -8.53 6.68
C THR A 94 -1.68 -8.10 6.54
N THR A 95 -2.05 -7.09 7.33
CA THR A 95 -3.31 -6.37 7.16
C THR A 95 -3.03 -5.04 6.47
N LEU A 96 -3.71 -4.80 5.35
CA LEU A 96 -3.58 -3.58 4.56
C LEU A 96 -4.95 -2.90 4.42
N THR A 97 -5.04 -1.70 5.00
CA THR A 97 -6.21 -0.84 4.91
C THR A 97 -5.88 0.39 4.09
N LEU A 98 -6.48 0.48 2.92
CA LEU A 98 -6.33 1.56 1.94
C LEU A 98 -7.69 2.26 1.83
N PRO A 99 -7.87 3.53 2.18
CA PRO A 99 -9.16 4.20 2.12
C PRO A 99 -9.37 4.82 0.73
N ARG A 100 -10.09 5.94 0.63
CA ARG A 100 -10.48 6.51 -0.67
C ARG A 100 -9.26 6.75 -1.59
N MET A 101 -9.30 6.16 -2.77
CA MET A 101 -8.26 6.26 -3.81
C MET A 101 -8.82 6.90 -5.09
N HIS A 102 -8.08 7.87 -5.63
CA HIS A 102 -8.42 8.54 -6.89
C HIS A 102 -7.21 8.66 -7.80
N GLN A 103 -7.30 8.15 -9.03
CA GLN A 103 -6.23 8.24 -10.03
C GLN A 103 -4.90 7.65 -9.55
N ASN A 104 -4.93 6.45 -8.98
CA ASN A 104 -3.75 5.79 -8.45
C ASN A 104 -3.48 4.49 -9.20
N THR A 105 -2.20 4.13 -9.27
CA THR A 105 -1.75 2.81 -9.72
C THR A 105 -1.24 2.04 -8.51
N LEU A 106 -1.74 0.83 -8.35
CA LEU A 106 -1.38 -0.05 -7.25
C LEU A 106 -0.95 -1.41 -7.80
N THR A 107 0.32 -1.73 -7.58
CA THR A 107 0.92 -3.01 -7.97
C THR A 107 1.30 -3.77 -6.71
N LEU A 108 0.61 -4.89 -6.46
CA LEU A 108 0.99 -5.86 -5.45
C LEU A 108 1.55 -7.08 -6.17
N PRO A 109 2.56 -7.78 -5.64
CA PRO A 109 3.02 -9.05 -6.17
C PRO A 109 2.39 -10.18 -5.35
N SER A 110 3.17 -11.18 -4.94
CA SER A 110 2.68 -12.35 -4.21
C SER A 110 2.23 -12.00 -2.77
N MET A 111 1.01 -12.39 -2.45
CA MET A 111 0.38 -12.23 -1.13
C MET A 111 -0.06 -13.57 -0.54
N CYS A 112 0.28 -13.82 0.73
CA CYS A 112 -0.16 -15.00 1.46
C CYS A 112 -0.69 -14.66 2.85
N LYS A 113 -1.90 -15.14 3.18
CA LYS A 113 -2.54 -14.94 4.50
C LYS A 113 -2.72 -13.45 4.84
N ASN A 114 -3.24 -12.68 3.90
CA ASN A 114 -3.38 -11.23 4.02
C ASN A 114 -4.85 -10.80 3.94
N THR A 115 -5.15 -9.70 4.63
CA THR A 115 -6.43 -8.99 4.50
C THR A 115 -6.20 -7.66 3.82
N LEU A 116 -6.97 -7.39 2.77
CA LEU A 116 -6.88 -6.19 1.96
C LEU A 116 -8.25 -5.53 1.84
N THR A 117 -8.37 -4.29 2.34
CA THR A 117 -9.63 -3.53 2.32
C THR A 117 -9.44 -2.21 1.57
N LEU A 118 -10.17 -2.03 0.46
CA LEU A 118 -10.21 -0.77 -0.31
C LEU A 118 -11.66 -0.26 -0.46
N PRO A 119 -12.14 0.65 0.42
CA PRO A 119 -13.55 0.98 0.52
C PRO A 119 -14.09 1.86 -0.61
N ARG A 120 -13.25 2.67 -1.26
CA ARG A 120 -13.66 3.48 -2.43
C ARG A 120 -12.52 3.71 -3.40
N MET A 121 -12.74 3.30 -4.64
CA MET A 121 -11.82 3.49 -5.75
C MET A 121 -12.54 4.23 -6.89
N ARG A 122 -11.78 5.12 -7.54
CA ARG A 122 -12.17 5.79 -8.77
C ARG A 122 -10.94 5.98 -9.67
N GLN A 123 -11.03 5.57 -10.94
CA GLN A 123 -9.98 5.75 -11.95
C GLN A 123 -8.63 5.14 -11.52
N ASN A 124 -8.65 3.97 -10.90
CA ASN A 124 -7.44 3.30 -10.42
C ASN A 124 -7.17 2.03 -11.22
N THR A 125 -5.89 1.67 -11.24
CA THR A 125 -5.42 0.39 -11.76
C THR A 125 -4.87 -0.44 -10.61
N LEU A 126 -5.33 -1.67 -10.48
CA LEU A 126 -4.96 -2.59 -9.42
C LEU A 126 -4.54 -3.93 -10.03
N ALA A 127 -3.27 -4.29 -9.85
CA ALA A 127 -2.71 -5.57 -10.30
C ALA A 127 -2.26 -6.41 -9.09
N LEU A 128 -2.81 -7.61 -8.93
CA LEU A 128 -2.38 -8.61 -7.94
C LEU A 128 -2.16 -9.98 -8.61
N PRO A 129 -0.93 -10.33 -8.99
CA PRO A 129 -0.62 -11.47 -9.82
C PRO A 129 -0.73 -12.81 -9.08
N ARG A 130 -0.49 -12.86 -7.75
CA ARG A 130 -0.57 -14.12 -6.98
C ARG A 130 -1.13 -13.92 -5.59
N MET A 131 -2.25 -14.56 -5.29
CA MET A 131 -2.90 -14.51 -3.98
C MET A 131 -3.23 -15.90 -3.43
N ARG A 132 -2.86 -16.17 -2.17
CA ARG A 132 -3.21 -17.41 -1.47
C ARG A 132 -3.73 -17.13 -0.06
N GLN A 133 -4.89 -17.69 0.30
CA GLN A 133 -5.49 -17.51 1.63
C GLN A 133 -5.71 -16.04 2.01
N ASN A 134 -6.16 -15.23 1.06
CA ASN A 134 -6.36 -13.81 1.27
C ASN A 134 -7.85 -13.43 1.25
N THR A 135 -8.16 -12.35 1.97
CA THR A 135 -9.46 -11.69 1.91
C THR A 135 -9.30 -10.34 1.22
N LEU A 136 -10.11 -10.09 0.19
CA LEU A 136 -10.13 -8.83 -0.56
C LEU A 136 -11.53 -8.22 -0.52
N ALA A 137 -11.66 -7.05 0.09
CA ALA A 137 -12.91 -6.30 0.18
C ALA A 137 -12.83 -4.98 -0.63
N LEU A 138 -13.66 -4.89 -1.66
CA LEU A 138 -13.71 -3.79 -2.64
C LEU A 138 -15.15 -3.26 -2.80
N PRO A 139 -15.71 -2.58 -1.78
CA PRO A 139 -17.14 -2.26 -1.76
C PRO A 139 -17.59 -1.21 -2.80
N ARG A 140 -16.72 -0.31 -3.26
CA ARG A 140 -17.10 0.70 -4.28
C ARG A 140 -15.95 0.95 -5.25
N MET A 141 -16.18 0.63 -6.52
CA MET A 141 -15.23 0.83 -7.62
C MET A 141 -15.89 1.51 -8.82
N ARG A 142 -15.22 2.48 -9.43
CA ARG A 142 -15.72 3.20 -10.61
C ARG A 142 -14.59 3.54 -11.58
N GLN A 143 -14.72 3.15 -12.84
CA GLN A 143 -13.69 3.35 -13.86
C GLN A 143 -12.34 2.74 -13.43
N ASP A 144 -12.39 1.62 -12.73
CA ASP A 144 -11.20 0.94 -12.22
C ASP A 144 -10.88 -0.30 -13.06
N THR A 145 -9.58 -0.63 -13.13
CA THR A 145 -9.10 -1.89 -13.72
C THR A 145 -8.55 -2.78 -12.61
N LEU A 146 -9.01 -4.03 -12.55
CA LEU A 146 -8.54 -5.04 -11.60
C LEU A 146 -8.02 -6.28 -12.34
N ALA A 147 -6.80 -6.69 -12.02
CA ALA A 147 -6.20 -7.91 -12.54
C ALA A 147 -5.77 -8.89 -11.42
N LEU A 148 -6.36 -10.08 -11.46
CA LEU A 148 -6.21 -11.16 -10.48
C LEU A 148 -5.91 -12.51 -11.16
N PRO A 149 -4.79 -12.70 -11.88
CA PRO A 149 -4.59 -13.90 -12.70
C PRO A 149 -4.43 -15.21 -11.91
N HIS A 150 -4.00 -15.19 -10.64
CA HIS A 150 -3.86 -16.41 -9.84
C HIS A 150 -4.40 -16.23 -8.41
N MET A 151 -5.45 -17.00 -8.11
CA MET A 151 -6.10 -17.03 -6.79
C MET A 151 -6.26 -18.46 -6.28
N CYS A 152 -5.94 -18.69 -5.01
CA CYS A 152 -6.13 -19.99 -4.36
C CYS A 152 -6.62 -19.80 -2.92
N LYS A 153 -7.79 -20.37 -2.59
CA LYS A 153 -8.44 -20.25 -1.27
C LYS A 153 -8.62 -18.79 -0.83
N ASN A 154 -9.06 -17.91 -1.74
CA ASN A 154 -9.26 -16.49 -1.45
C ASN A 154 -10.74 -16.15 -1.38
N THR A 155 -11.07 -15.12 -0.61
CA THR A 155 -12.40 -14.53 -0.55
C THR A 155 -12.37 -13.16 -1.23
N LEU A 156 -13.29 -12.93 -2.18
CA LEU A 156 -13.44 -11.67 -2.89
C LEU A 156 -14.83 -11.10 -2.64
N ALA A 157 -14.92 -9.90 -2.07
CA ALA A 157 -16.18 -9.19 -1.85
C ALA A 157 -16.22 -7.91 -2.68
N LEU A 158 -17.09 -7.89 -3.70
CA LEU A 158 -17.38 -6.75 -4.57
C LEU A 158 -18.84 -6.35 -4.36
N LEU A 159 -19.11 -5.09 -4.02
CA LEU A 159 -20.49 -4.63 -3.75
C LEU A 159 -21.05 -3.72 -4.85
N ARG A 160 -20.35 -2.62 -5.16
CA ARG A 160 -20.78 -1.66 -6.19
C ARG A 160 -19.67 -1.42 -7.21
N MET A 161 -19.97 -1.73 -8.47
CA MET A 161 -19.05 -1.57 -9.60
C MET A 161 -19.71 -0.79 -10.74
N CYS A 162 -18.99 0.17 -11.31
CA CYS A 162 -19.49 0.95 -12.44
C CYS A 162 -18.37 1.22 -13.45
N LYS A 163 -18.54 0.75 -14.70
CA LYS A 163 -17.56 0.92 -15.79
C LYS A 163 -16.17 0.39 -15.42
N ASN A 164 -16.11 -0.79 -14.81
CA ASN A 164 -14.84 -1.41 -14.38
C ASN A 164 -14.45 -2.55 -15.31
N THR A 165 -13.15 -2.80 -15.41
CA THR A 165 -12.59 -3.96 -16.12
C THR A 165 -12.05 -4.94 -15.09
N LEU A 166 -12.48 -6.20 -15.14
CA LEU A 166 -12.03 -7.26 -14.25
C LEU A 166 -11.41 -8.40 -15.05
N THR A 167 -10.19 -8.79 -14.68
CA THR A 167 -9.56 -10.02 -15.19
C THR A 167 -9.34 -10.95 -14.01
N LEU A 168 -10.03 -12.09 -14.02
CA LEU A 168 -10.00 -13.11 -12.98
C LEU A 168 -9.28 -14.37 -13.51
N PRO A 169 -8.79 -15.28 -12.64
CA PRO A 169 -8.27 -16.56 -13.10
C PRO A 169 -9.39 -17.34 -13.78
N ARG A 170 -9.07 -18.12 -14.80
CA ARG A 170 -9.94 -19.22 -15.20
C ARG A 170 -10.02 -20.19 -14.01
N MET A 171 -11.24 -20.41 -13.51
CA MET A 171 -11.50 -21.39 -12.45
C MET A 171 -11.51 -22.80 -13.03
#